data_AF-E4Y8G2-F1
#
_entry.id   AF-E4Y8G2-F1
#
_cell.length_a   1.000
_cell.length_b   1.000
_cell.length_c   1.000
_cell.angle_alpha   90.00
_cell.angle_beta   90.00
_cell.angle_gamma   90.00
#
_symmetry.space_group_name_H-M   'P 1'
#
loop_
_entity.id
_entity.type
_entity.pdbx_description
1 polymer ?
#
loop_
_entity_poly.entity_id
_entity_poly.type
_entity_poly.pdbx_seq_one_letter_code
_entity_poly.pdbx_strand_id
1 'polypeptide(L)'
;MNDLTLSRVSELFDELEEESRIFISRVERIQTPICPLDFHREYVAPNRPVIIESLSEDWNASSKWNLDYFRSVLGNDICQISVVPDGLADAVVEGKFQLPEERKIKFSFFADVIEGKTKPEDEGVYYLQRQNSCLTEDYPKLAKDVPNHVEFATKVFEFRVIKYTFV
;
A
#
# COMPACT_ATOMS: atom_id res chain seq x y z
N MET A 1 -19.39 -41.80 -8.34
CA MET A 1 -18.32 -41.09 -7.62
C MET A 1 -17.40 -40.60 -8.74
N ASN A 2 -17.47 -39.33 -9.11
CA ASN A 2 -16.74 -38.83 -10.28
C ASN A 2 -15.25 -38.77 -9.94
N ASP A 3 -14.44 -39.55 -10.67
CA ASP A 3 -12.98 -39.41 -10.67
C ASP A 3 -12.65 -38.07 -11.33
N LEU A 4 -12.42 -37.04 -10.51
CA LEU A 4 -11.75 -35.83 -10.95
C LEU A 4 -10.31 -36.18 -11.28
N THR A 5 -9.99 -36.25 -12.56
CA THR A 5 -8.61 -36.35 -13.02
C THR A 5 -7.89 -35.02 -12.77
N LEU A 6 -6.57 -35.05 -12.62
CA LEU A 6 -5.75 -33.84 -12.50
C LEU A 6 -5.96 -32.88 -13.68
N SER A 7 -6.22 -33.41 -14.88
CA SER A 7 -6.55 -32.60 -16.06
C SER A 7 -7.86 -31.83 -15.88
N ARG A 8 -8.92 -32.49 -15.36
CA ARG A 8 -10.21 -31.82 -15.13
C ARG A 8 -10.11 -30.78 -14.03
N VAL A 9 -9.31 -31.02 -13.00
CA VAL A 9 -9.04 -30.02 -11.96
C VAL A 9 -8.35 -28.79 -12.56
N SER A 10 -7.37 -28.98 -13.44
CA SER A 10 -6.70 -27.86 -14.13
C SER A 10 -7.68 -27.03 -14.97
N GLU A 11 -8.50 -27.69 -15.80
CA GLU A 11 -9.52 -27.02 -16.61
C GLU A 11 -10.49 -26.20 -15.76
N LEU A 12 -10.91 -26.73 -14.59
CA LEU A 12 -11.80 -26.00 -13.68
C LEU A 12 -11.14 -24.76 -13.07
N PHE A 13 -9.82 -24.77 -12.86
CA PHE A 13 -9.11 -23.58 -12.41
C PHE A 13 -9.01 -22.53 -13.52
N ASP A 14 -8.77 -22.96 -14.76
CA ASP A 14 -8.75 -22.05 -15.92
C ASP A 14 -10.14 -21.42 -16.14
N GLU A 15 -11.21 -22.23 -16.09
CA GLU A 15 -12.61 -21.77 -16.15
C GLU A 15 -12.92 -20.75 -15.03
N LEU A 16 -12.53 -21.06 -13.79
CA LEU A 16 -12.72 -20.15 -12.65
C LEU A 16 -11.94 -18.84 -12.81
N GLU A 17 -10.71 -18.90 -13.31
CA GLU A 17 -9.88 -17.73 -13.56
C GLU A 17 -10.55 -16.81 -14.61
N GLU A 18 -10.98 -17.37 -15.73
CA GLU A 18 -11.63 -16.62 -16.81
C GLU A 18 -12.91 -15.93 -16.33
N GLU A 19 -13.78 -16.67 -15.64
CA GLU A 19 -15.02 -16.12 -15.06
C GLU A 19 -14.72 -15.04 -14.01
N SER A 20 -13.69 -15.22 -13.17
CA SER A 20 -13.31 -14.23 -12.15
C SER A 20 -12.83 -12.90 -12.75
N ARG A 21 -12.22 -12.92 -13.94
CA ARG A 21 -11.70 -11.72 -14.63
C ARG A 21 -12.81 -10.80 -15.14
N ILE A 22 -13.98 -11.36 -15.50
CA ILE A 22 -15.13 -10.61 -16.04
C ILE A 22 -15.61 -9.54 -15.05
N PHE A 23 -15.43 -9.77 -13.75
CA PHE A 23 -15.90 -8.86 -12.69
C PHE A 23 -15.07 -7.57 -12.54
N ILE A 24 -13.88 -7.48 -13.15
CA ILE A 24 -12.97 -6.33 -12.99
C ILE A 24 -12.43 -5.85 -14.35
N SER A 25 -13.31 -5.28 -15.18
CA SER A 25 -12.90 -4.65 -16.45
C SER A 25 -12.29 -3.25 -16.26
N ARG A 26 -12.70 -2.53 -15.21
CA ARG A 26 -12.19 -1.20 -14.83
C ARG A 26 -12.37 -0.97 -13.33
N VAL A 27 -11.36 -0.38 -12.70
CA VAL A 27 -11.46 0.10 -11.33
C VAL A 27 -12.34 1.34 -11.30
N GLU A 28 -13.46 1.24 -10.58
CA GLU A 28 -14.42 2.34 -10.41
C GLU A 28 -13.82 3.47 -9.58
N ARG A 29 -14.29 4.69 -9.81
CA ARG A 29 -13.87 5.90 -9.09
C ARG A 29 -15.10 6.53 -8.46
N ILE A 30 -15.08 6.73 -7.14
CA ILE A 30 -16.20 7.30 -6.37
C ILE A 30 -15.73 8.50 -5.57
N GLN A 31 -16.67 9.35 -5.16
CA GLN A 31 -16.43 10.60 -4.45
C GLN A 31 -16.95 10.50 -3.02
N THR A 32 -16.40 11.32 -2.11
CA THR A 32 -16.90 11.44 -0.73
C THR A 32 -18.19 12.28 -0.66
N PRO A 33 -19.03 12.13 0.37
CA PRO A 33 -18.93 11.22 1.52
C PRO A 33 -19.33 9.77 1.17
N ILE A 34 -18.71 8.81 1.85
CA ILE A 34 -18.96 7.37 1.66
C ILE A 34 -19.87 6.82 2.75
N CYS A 35 -20.98 6.20 2.35
CA CYS A 35 -21.83 5.42 3.25
C CYS A 35 -21.15 4.07 3.58
N PRO A 36 -20.88 3.74 4.86
CA PRO A 36 -20.23 2.48 5.22
C PRO A 36 -20.96 1.23 4.71
N LEU A 37 -22.29 1.21 4.77
CA LEU A 37 -23.09 0.05 4.34
C LEU A 37 -22.99 -0.17 2.82
N ASP A 38 -23.07 0.91 2.05
CA ASP A 38 -22.94 0.83 0.60
C ASP A 38 -21.51 0.45 0.21
N PHE A 39 -20.50 1.02 0.88
CA PHE A 39 -19.11 0.63 0.65
C PHE A 39 -18.86 -0.85 0.92
N HIS A 40 -19.41 -1.38 2.01
CA HIS A 40 -19.32 -2.80 2.31
C HIS A 40 -20.00 -3.66 1.24
N ARG A 41 -21.23 -3.31 0.85
CA ARG A 41 -22.02 -4.08 -0.12
C ARG A 41 -21.41 -4.07 -1.52
N GLU A 42 -20.97 -2.92 -1.99
CA GLU A 42 -20.53 -2.75 -3.39
C GLU A 42 -19.04 -3.08 -3.61
N TYR A 43 -18.20 -2.99 -2.56
CA TYR A 43 -16.73 -3.13 -2.71
C TYR A 43 -16.11 -4.18 -1.78
N VAL A 44 -16.41 -4.16 -0.47
CA VAL A 44 -15.75 -5.09 0.47
C VAL A 44 -16.26 -6.53 0.32
N ALA A 45 -17.58 -6.74 0.39
CA ALA A 45 -18.19 -8.05 0.27
C ALA A 45 -17.87 -8.78 -1.06
N PRO A 46 -17.90 -8.10 -2.22
CA PRO A 46 -17.51 -8.72 -3.49
C PRO A 46 -16.00 -8.72 -3.75
N ASN A 47 -15.18 -8.20 -2.82
CA ASN A 47 -13.72 -8.06 -2.98
C ASN A 47 -13.33 -7.26 -4.26
N ARG A 48 -14.04 -6.17 -4.52
CA ARG A 48 -13.87 -5.33 -5.71
C ARG A 48 -13.06 -4.07 -5.39
N PRO A 49 -11.97 -3.79 -6.13
CA PRO A 49 -11.18 -2.58 -5.93
C PRO A 49 -11.95 -1.33 -6.38
N VAL A 50 -11.72 -0.22 -5.69
CA VAL A 50 -12.29 1.10 -5.99
C VAL A 50 -11.31 2.20 -5.63
N ILE A 51 -11.31 3.28 -6.41
CA ILE A 51 -10.56 4.50 -6.13
C ILE A 51 -11.52 5.49 -5.48
N ILE A 52 -11.17 6.00 -4.30
CA ILE A 52 -11.93 7.03 -3.62
C ILE A 52 -11.24 8.36 -3.87
N GLU A 53 -11.86 9.17 -4.71
CA GLU A 53 -11.39 10.50 -5.03
C GLU A 53 -11.69 11.46 -3.88
N SER A 54 -10.88 12.51 -3.78
CA SER A 54 -11.05 13.59 -2.81
C SER A 54 -10.99 13.19 -1.33
N LEU A 55 -10.65 11.93 -1.01
CA LEU A 55 -10.58 11.41 0.36
C LEU A 55 -9.59 12.19 1.25
N SER A 56 -8.49 12.66 0.67
CA SER A 56 -7.42 13.34 1.40
C SER A 56 -7.39 14.85 1.20
N GLU A 57 -8.36 15.46 0.51
CA GLU A 57 -8.32 16.89 0.18
C GLU A 57 -8.23 17.81 1.40
N ASP A 58 -8.86 17.41 2.51
CA ASP A 58 -8.88 18.13 3.77
C ASP A 58 -7.68 17.79 4.69
N TRP A 59 -6.85 16.82 4.31
CA TRP A 59 -5.67 16.46 5.09
C TRP A 59 -4.61 17.55 4.95
N ASN A 60 -3.99 17.94 6.06
CA ASN A 60 -2.87 18.89 6.03
C ASN A 60 -1.75 18.45 5.09
N ALA A 61 -1.55 17.12 4.95
CA ALA A 61 -0.60 16.54 4.02
C ALA A 61 -0.81 17.00 2.57
N SER A 62 -2.06 17.13 2.11
CA SER A 62 -2.36 17.48 0.71
C SER A 62 -1.88 18.87 0.29
N SER A 63 -1.69 19.78 1.25
CA SER A 63 -1.13 21.12 0.99
C SER A 63 0.34 21.27 1.41
N LYS A 64 0.79 20.51 2.41
CA LYS A 64 2.14 20.65 2.98
C LYS A 64 3.18 19.72 2.35
N TRP A 65 2.80 18.49 2.01
CA TRP A 65 3.77 17.45 1.70
C TRP A 65 4.42 17.68 0.35
N ASN A 66 5.69 18.05 0.41
CA ASN A 66 6.64 18.13 -0.69
C ASN A 66 8.04 17.86 -0.12
N LEU A 67 9.04 17.68 -0.98
CA LEU A 67 10.40 17.34 -0.53
C LEU A 67 11.02 18.42 0.36
N ASP A 68 10.72 19.71 0.15
CA ASP A 68 11.23 20.79 1.00
C ASP A 68 10.64 20.73 2.42
N TYR A 69 9.33 20.49 2.53
CA TYR A 69 8.67 20.26 3.81
C TYR A 69 9.24 19.03 4.51
N PHE A 70 9.40 17.91 3.80
CA PHE A 70 9.99 16.71 4.38
C PHE A 70 11.42 16.94 4.85
N ARG A 71 12.25 17.69 4.12
CA ARG A 71 13.59 18.10 4.58
C ARG A 71 13.53 18.95 5.84
N SER A 72 12.58 19.89 5.92
CA SER A 72 12.43 20.75 7.10
C SER A 72 12.06 19.97 8.36
N VAL A 73 11.33 18.85 8.22
CA VAL A 73 10.82 18.05 9.34
C VAL A 73 11.74 16.86 9.69
N LEU A 74 12.21 16.15 8.67
CA LEU A 74 12.95 14.89 8.76
C LEU A 74 14.40 14.97 8.33
N GLY A 75 14.90 16.09 7.79
CA GLY A 75 16.18 16.13 7.08
C GLY A 75 17.37 15.53 7.84
N ASN A 76 17.42 15.71 9.16
CA ASN A 76 18.48 15.16 10.02
C ASN A 76 18.17 13.78 10.60
N ASP A 77 16.94 13.29 10.46
CA ASP A 77 16.53 11.98 10.97
C ASP A 77 17.18 10.87 10.14
N ILE A 78 17.53 9.78 10.82
CA ILE A 78 18.05 8.57 10.19
C ILE A 78 16.86 7.69 9.81
N CYS A 79 16.66 7.50 8.51
CA CYS A 79 15.61 6.67 7.93
C CYS A 79 16.18 5.31 7.55
N GLN A 80 15.35 4.27 7.67
CA GLN A 80 15.60 2.98 7.07
C GLN A 80 15.13 3.02 5.61
N ILE A 81 16.08 2.97 4.68
CA ILE A 81 15.89 3.07 3.23
C ILE A 81 16.26 1.74 2.61
N SER A 82 15.36 1.21 1.80
CA SER A 82 15.59 0.02 0.99
C SER A 82 16.36 0.38 -0.28
N VAL A 83 17.35 -0.42 -0.65
CA VAL A 83 18.14 -0.24 -1.86
C VAL A 83 18.15 -1.54 -2.65
N VAL A 84 17.84 -1.45 -3.95
CA VAL A 84 17.91 -2.58 -4.90
C VAL A 84 18.58 -2.15 -6.20
N PRO A 85 19.34 -3.01 -6.90
CA PRO A 85 20.09 -2.61 -8.09
C PRO A 85 19.21 -2.13 -9.26
N ASP A 86 18.05 -2.73 -9.45
CA ASP A 86 17.22 -2.63 -10.66
C ASP A 86 15.81 -2.08 -10.40
N GLY A 87 15.51 -1.71 -9.15
CA GLY A 87 14.18 -1.27 -8.73
C GLY A 87 13.21 -2.40 -8.38
N LEU A 88 13.65 -3.66 -8.44
CA LEU A 88 12.82 -4.84 -8.18
C LEU A 88 13.05 -5.38 -6.76
N ALA A 89 12.36 -4.79 -5.79
CA ALA A 89 12.28 -5.33 -4.42
C ALA A 89 11.21 -6.44 -4.33
N ASP A 90 11.46 -7.44 -3.47
CA ASP A 90 10.54 -8.56 -3.21
C ASP A 90 10.09 -9.29 -4.48
N ALA A 91 11.03 -9.45 -5.42
CA ALA A 91 10.77 -9.99 -6.75
C ALA A 91 11.66 -11.20 -7.06
N VAL A 92 11.24 -12.02 -8.04
CA VAL A 92 12.09 -13.09 -8.57
C VAL A 92 13.00 -12.51 -9.65
N VAL A 93 14.29 -12.48 -9.37
CA VAL A 93 15.35 -12.01 -10.28
C VAL A 93 16.34 -13.16 -10.48
N GLU A 94 16.57 -13.54 -11.74
CA GLU A 94 17.47 -14.64 -12.10
C GLU A 94 17.21 -15.95 -11.34
N GLY A 95 15.93 -16.27 -11.11
CA GLY A 95 15.51 -17.48 -10.41
C GLY A 95 15.70 -17.46 -8.89
N LYS A 96 16.07 -16.31 -8.30
CA LYS A 96 16.16 -16.10 -6.85
C LYS A 96 15.16 -15.05 -6.40
N PHE A 97 14.68 -15.18 -5.17
CA PHE A 97 13.88 -14.13 -4.55
C PHE A 97 14.81 -13.04 -4.00
N GLN A 98 14.77 -11.86 -4.63
CA GLN A 98 15.59 -10.70 -4.28
C GLN A 98 14.89 -9.88 -3.20
N LEU A 99 15.51 -9.82 -2.03
CA LEU A 99 15.13 -8.91 -0.96
C LEU A 99 15.91 -7.59 -1.09
N PRO A 100 15.33 -6.45 -0.67
CA PRO A 100 16.05 -5.20 -0.62
C PRO A 100 17.17 -5.21 0.43
N GLU A 101 18.25 -4.48 0.16
CA GLU A 101 19.24 -4.11 1.18
C GLU A 101 18.67 -2.96 2.04
N GLU A 102 18.75 -3.08 3.36
CA GLU A 102 18.25 -2.07 4.29
C GLU A 102 19.39 -1.19 4.80
N ARG A 103 19.31 0.12 4.55
CA ARG A 103 20.33 1.10 4.95
C ARG A 103 19.78 2.16 5.87
N LYS A 104 20.58 2.56 6.86
CA LYS A 104 20.27 3.66 7.77
C LYS A 104 21.00 4.91 7.31
N ILE A 105 20.28 5.82 6.65
CA ILE A 105 20.83 7.06 6.09
C ILE A 105 19.99 8.27 6.46
N LYS A 106 20.57 9.47 6.40
CA LYS A 106 19.83 10.71 6.65
C LYS A 106 18.77 10.93 5.57
N PHE A 107 17.58 11.38 5.98
CA PHE A 107 16.53 11.72 5.02
C PHE A 107 16.98 12.79 4.01
N SER A 108 17.77 13.79 4.43
CA SER A 108 18.26 14.83 3.50
C SER A 108 19.09 14.24 2.36
N PHE A 109 19.93 13.25 2.65
CA PHE A 109 20.72 12.57 1.63
C PHE A 109 19.82 11.74 0.70
N PHE A 110 18.86 11.00 1.25
CA PHE A 110 17.87 10.28 0.45
C PHE A 110 17.11 11.23 -0.49
N ALA A 111 16.62 12.37 0.01
CA ALA A 111 15.94 13.36 -0.80
C ALA A 111 16.87 13.96 -1.88
N ASP A 112 18.17 14.15 -1.59
CA ASP A 112 19.13 14.62 -2.60
C ASP A 112 19.33 13.59 -3.72
N VAL A 113 19.32 12.30 -3.39
CA VAL A 113 19.39 11.20 -4.38
C VAL A 113 18.14 11.21 -5.27
N ILE A 114 16.94 11.29 -4.68
CA ILE A 114 15.67 11.30 -5.43
C ILE A 114 15.55 12.52 -6.37
N GLU A 115 16.06 13.68 -5.96
CA GLU A 115 16.08 14.88 -6.81
C GLU A 115 17.24 14.92 -7.82
N GLY A 116 18.15 13.92 -7.79
CA GLY A 116 19.35 13.91 -8.62
C GLY A 116 20.38 14.98 -8.27
N LYS A 117 20.30 15.59 -7.07
CA LYS A 117 21.23 16.60 -6.56
C LYS A 117 22.56 15.99 -6.12
N THR A 118 22.54 14.72 -5.72
CA THR A 118 23.74 13.92 -5.41
C THR A 118 23.65 12.56 -6.08
N LYS A 119 24.80 11.93 -6.28
CA LYS A 119 24.88 10.53 -6.70
C LYS A 119 25.35 9.69 -5.51
N PRO A 120 24.65 8.58 -5.18
CA PRO A 120 25.19 7.61 -4.24
C PRO A 120 26.45 6.94 -4.81
N GLU A 121 27.20 6.25 -3.96
CA GLU A 121 28.41 5.53 -4.36
C GLU A 121 28.10 4.31 -5.23
N ASP A 122 26.89 3.77 -5.10
CA ASP A 122 26.34 2.70 -5.94
C ASP A 122 25.34 3.24 -6.97
N GLU A 123 24.95 2.34 -7.87
CA GLU A 123 23.92 2.57 -8.89
C GLU A 123 22.54 2.07 -8.45
N GLY A 124 22.33 1.90 -7.13
CA GLY A 124 21.09 1.36 -6.59
C GLY A 124 19.90 2.32 -6.72
N VAL A 125 18.70 1.74 -6.71
CA VAL A 125 17.43 2.45 -6.62
C VAL A 125 16.96 2.46 -5.16
N TYR A 126 16.66 3.65 -4.65
CA TYR A 126 16.39 3.90 -3.24
C TYR A 126 14.90 4.09 -2.99
N TYR A 127 14.33 3.37 -2.01
CA TYR A 127 12.92 3.44 -1.65
C TYR A 127 12.73 3.61 -0.15
N LEU A 128 11.84 4.53 0.23
CA LEU A 128 11.30 4.64 1.58
C LEU A 128 10.04 3.77 1.69
N GLN A 129 10.20 2.46 1.86
CA GLN A 129 9.11 1.49 1.71
C GLN A 129 8.84 0.60 2.92
N ARG A 130 9.47 0.86 4.08
CA ARG A 130 9.26 0.04 5.27
C ARG A 130 7.76 -0.01 5.60
N GLN A 131 7.19 -1.21 5.67
CA GLN A 131 5.80 -1.41 6.09
C GLN A 131 5.70 -1.48 7.62
N ASN A 132 4.52 -1.83 8.15
CA ASN A 132 4.25 -1.99 9.59
C ASN A 132 4.37 -0.68 10.35
N SER A 133 3.38 0.20 10.16
CA SER A 133 3.20 1.42 10.96
C SER A 133 4.36 2.43 10.89
N CYS A 134 5.15 2.40 9.82
CA CYS A 134 6.33 3.28 9.66
C CYS A 134 5.98 4.77 9.81
N LEU A 135 4.81 5.21 9.33
CA LEU A 135 4.38 6.60 9.45
C LEU A 135 4.23 7.02 10.92
N THR A 136 3.66 6.17 11.77
CA THR A 136 3.43 6.49 13.18
C THR A 136 4.64 6.20 14.07
N GLU A 137 5.44 5.19 13.73
CA GLU A 137 6.59 4.76 14.55
C GLU A 137 7.87 5.50 14.19
N ASP A 138 8.23 5.56 12.90
CA ASP A 138 9.48 6.18 12.45
C ASP A 138 9.31 7.66 12.12
N TYR A 139 8.13 8.04 11.62
CA TYR A 139 7.86 9.39 11.12
C TYR A 139 6.73 10.10 11.88
N PRO A 140 6.67 10.05 13.23
CA PRO A 140 5.57 10.63 14.01
C PRO A 140 5.42 12.14 13.79
N LYS A 141 6.50 12.83 13.39
CA LYS A 141 6.47 14.24 13.03
C LYS A 141 5.59 14.54 11.80
N LEU A 142 5.45 13.60 10.88
CA LEU A 142 4.59 13.67 9.70
C LEU A 142 3.19 13.12 9.97
N ALA A 143 3.04 12.15 10.88
CA ALA A 143 1.76 11.53 11.21
C ALA A 143 0.68 12.57 11.61
N LYS A 144 1.07 13.68 12.24
CA LYS A 144 0.17 14.79 12.61
C LYS A 144 -0.52 15.48 11.41
N ASP A 145 -0.02 15.30 10.20
CA ASP A 145 -0.55 15.94 9.00
C ASP A 145 -1.64 15.10 8.30
N VAL A 146 -1.90 13.87 8.79
CA VAL A 146 -2.94 12.98 8.29
C VAL A 146 -3.84 12.52 9.45
N PRO A 147 -5.09 12.13 9.18
CA PRO A 147 -5.93 11.46 10.18
C PRO A 147 -5.32 10.12 10.61
N ASN A 148 -5.56 9.73 11.86
CA ASN A 148 -5.11 8.43 12.38
C ASN A 148 -5.89 7.23 11.78
N HIS A 149 -7.09 7.48 11.26
CA HIS A 149 -7.92 6.48 10.62
C HIS A 149 -8.88 7.13 9.62
N VAL A 150 -9.47 6.30 8.74
CA VAL A 150 -10.49 6.72 7.78
C VAL A 150 -11.87 6.30 8.33
N GLU A 151 -12.64 7.27 8.82
CA GLU A 151 -13.90 7.09 9.56
C GLU A 151 -14.87 6.05 8.97
N PHE A 152 -15.23 6.17 7.68
CA PHE A 152 -16.18 5.23 7.07
C PHE A 152 -15.57 3.82 6.99
N ALA A 153 -14.27 3.69 6.72
CA ALA A 153 -13.59 2.41 6.60
C ALA A 153 -13.48 1.72 7.96
N THR A 154 -13.14 2.47 9.02
CA THR A 154 -13.19 2.01 10.41
C THR A 154 -14.55 1.38 10.72
N LYS A 155 -15.66 2.06 10.39
CA LYS A 155 -17.02 1.53 10.59
C LYS A 155 -17.31 0.25 9.81
N VAL A 156 -16.68 0.05 8.65
CA VAL A 156 -16.86 -1.16 7.83
C VAL A 156 -16.06 -2.34 8.38
N PHE A 157 -14.78 -2.11 8.70
CA PHE A 157 -13.84 -3.18 9.03
C PHE A 157 -13.80 -3.54 10.53
N GLU A 158 -14.13 -2.60 11.42
CA GLU A 158 -14.13 -2.85 12.87
C GLU A 158 -15.42 -3.51 13.39
N PHE A 159 -16.39 -3.81 12.51
CA PHE A 159 -17.65 -4.47 12.89
C PHE A 159 -17.50 -5.97 13.23
N ARG A 160 -16.30 -6.44 13.64
CA ARG A 160 -16.03 -7.83 14.04
C ARG A 160 -15.56 -7.95 15.48
N VAL A 161 -16.49 -7.75 16.43
CA VAL A 161 -16.67 -8.67 17.58
C VAL A 161 -18.17 -8.71 17.96
N ILE A 162 -19.03 -9.24 17.08
CA ILE A 162 -20.21 -9.96 17.60
C ILE A 162 -19.69 -11.36 17.93
N LYS A 163 -19.34 -11.58 19.20
CA LYS A 163 -19.17 -12.93 19.74
C LYS A 163 -20.51 -13.64 19.54
N TYR A 164 -20.63 -14.44 18.49
CA TYR A 164 -21.64 -15.49 18.44
C TYR A 164 -21.24 -16.54 19.49
N THR A 165 -21.54 -16.26 20.75
CA THR A 165 -21.71 -17.31 21.75
C THR A 165 -23.06 -17.93 21.45
N PHE A 166 -23.04 -19.02 20.67
CA PHE A 166 -24.13 -19.98 20.72
C PHE A 166 -24.16 -20.52 22.16
N VAL A 167 -25.27 -20.25 22.87
CA VAL A 167 -25.65 -20.96 24.08
C VAL A 167 -26.27 -22.29 23.67
#